data_AF-A0A6G1F4V8-F1
#
_entry.id   AF-A0A6G1F4V8-F1
#
_cell.length_a   1.000
_cell.length_b   1.000
_cell.length_c   1.000
_cell.angle_alpha   90.00
_cell.angle_beta   90.00
_cell.angle_gamma   90.00
#
_symmetry.space_group_name_H-M   'P 1'
#
loop_
_entity.id
_entity.type
_entity.pdbx_description
1 polymer ?
#
loop_
_entity_poly.entity_id
_entity_poly.type
_entity_poly.pdbx_seq_one_letter_code
_entity_poly.pdbx_strand_id
1 'polypeptide(L)'
;MLPPFFLKRAPCAKIPCIGSSIKHQIQGARSWASLPEELVELIGWRVLAGDLLDHVRFRAVCTHWNYSTVRPRGRGLLDARFHPRRWMMLPEGHGLYPGHPHLGGYVRFPNLSTGVLVRVYLPLFDDHIVLDSVDGLLLLILHRDHATDIRLLHPFTGDIAELPPLSSLLPQMEPHYRNMTDFSVFLGGVCAAVTISDAGAITVMLALDAIRHVAHATAAHRDQRWTVGAPILASINSIFPGQTVYSVPLLCGEEHCTHPPD
;
A
#
# COMPACT_ATOMS: atom_id res chain seq x y z
N MET A 1 7.28 -19.20 7.23
CA MET A 1 8.27 -19.26 6.13
C MET A 1 7.56 -18.82 4.85
N LEU A 2 7.75 -17.57 4.41
CA LEU A 2 7.14 -17.05 3.18
C LEU A 2 7.95 -17.53 1.96
N PRO A 3 7.31 -17.91 0.84
CA PRO A 3 8.03 -18.39 -0.34
C PRO A 3 8.70 -17.22 -1.09
N PRO A 4 9.82 -17.47 -1.80
CA PRO A 4 10.52 -16.46 -2.57
C PRO A 4 9.72 -16.08 -3.83
N PHE A 5 9.79 -14.81 -4.22
CA PHE A 5 9.25 -14.28 -5.47
C PHE A 5 9.82 -15.05 -6.67
N PHE A 6 8.97 -15.82 -7.36
CA PHE A 6 9.35 -16.48 -8.62
C PHE A 6 9.03 -15.56 -9.81
N LEU A 7 10.04 -14.86 -10.30
CA LEU A 7 10.09 -14.41 -11.69
C LEU A 7 10.48 -15.62 -12.55
N LYS A 8 9.57 -16.10 -13.41
CA LYS A 8 9.90 -17.08 -14.45
C LYS A 8 11.00 -16.51 -15.35
N ARG A 9 12.19 -17.13 -15.33
CA ARG A 9 13.27 -16.84 -16.27
C ARG A 9 12.84 -17.27 -17.68
N ALA A 10 12.86 -16.34 -18.63
CA ALA A 10 12.91 -16.67 -20.04
C ALA A 10 14.28 -17.30 -20.37
N PRO A 11 14.37 -18.28 -21.29
CA PRO A 11 15.65 -18.86 -21.68
C PRO A 11 16.55 -17.80 -22.32
N CYS A 12 17.77 -17.65 -21.80
CA CYS A 12 18.77 -16.73 -22.33
C CYS A 12 19.09 -17.07 -23.79
N ALA A 13 18.86 -16.12 -24.69
CA ALA A 13 19.44 -16.16 -26.02
C ALA A 13 20.97 -16.12 -25.90
N LYS A 14 21.65 -17.10 -26.49
CA LYS A 14 23.11 -17.16 -26.54
C LYS A 14 23.61 -16.10 -27.52
N ILE A 15 24.21 -15.03 -27.00
CA ILE A 15 24.94 -14.05 -27.82
C ILE A 15 26.32 -14.65 -28.16
N PRO A 16 26.78 -14.66 -29.42
CA PRO A 16 28.05 -15.26 -29.79
C PRO A 16 29.22 -14.48 -29.17
N CYS A 17 30.15 -15.18 -28.53
CA CYS A 17 31.41 -14.62 -28.08
C CYS A 17 32.31 -14.35 -29.30
N ILE A 18 32.51 -13.07 -29.64
CA ILE A 18 33.56 -12.66 -30.58
C ILE A 18 34.89 -12.65 -29.83
N GLY A 19 35.87 -13.36 -30.38
CA GLY A 19 37.10 -13.78 -29.74
C GLY A 19 38.06 -12.66 -29.34
N SER A 20 38.69 -12.89 -28.18
CA SER A 20 40.13 -12.76 -27.91
C SER A 20 40.93 -11.74 -28.75
N SER A 21 40.68 -10.43 -28.58
CA SER A 21 41.71 -9.40 -28.81
C SER A 21 41.36 -8.04 -28.20
N ILE A 22 41.03 -8.00 -26.91
CA ILE A 22 41.05 -6.76 -26.10
C ILE A 22 41.57 -7.14 -24.71
N LYS A 23 42.87 -7.48 -24.62
CA LYS A 23 43.55 -7.73 -23.33
C LYS A 23 44.57 -6.65 -22.97
N HIS A 24 44.64 -5.56 -23.71
CA HIS A 24 45.35 -4.34 -23.33
C HIS A 24 44.37 -3.17 -23.37
N GLN A 25 44.29 -2.43 -22.26
CA GLN A 25 43.44 -1.25 -22.01
C GLN A 25 42.03 -1.45 -21.41
N ILE A 26 41.89 -2.19 -20.31
CA ILE A 26 40.99 -1.77 -19.20
C ILE A 26 41.65 -2.12 -17.86
N GLN A 27 42.76 -1.46 -17.54
CA GLN A 27 43.41 -1.52 -16.22
C GLN A 27 43.02 -0.33 -15.33
N GLY A 28 41.95 0.38 -15.69
CA GLY A 28 41.47 1.59 -15.00
C GLY A 28 39.94 1.69 -14.83
N ALA A 29 39.13 0.77 -15.37
CA ALA A 29 37.71 0.77 -15.05
C ALA A 29 37.52 0.08 -13.70
N ARG A 30 37.42 0.88 -12.64
CA ARG A 30 36.94 0.38 -11.35
C ARG A 30 35.60 -0.32 -11.59
N SER A 31 35.47 -1.55 -11.11
CA SER A 31 34.21 -2.29 -11.19
C SER A 31 33.14 -1.52 -10.42
N TRP A 32 31.97 -1.30 -11.03
CA TRP A 32 30.81 -0.71 -10.33
C TRP A 32 30.40 -1.52 -9.09
N ALA A 33 30.70 -2.83 -9.08
CA ALA A 33 30.47 -3.69 -7.93
C ALA A 33 31.37 -3.34 -6.72
N SER A 34 32.49 -2.64 -6.91
CA SER A 34 33.44 -2.23 -5.86
C SER A 34 33.38 -0.72 -5.56
N LEU A 35 32.26 -0.07 -5.87
CA LEU A 35 32.05 1.34 -5.54
C LEU A 35 32.03 1.52 -4.01
N PRO A 36 32.64 2.60 -3.45
CA PRO A 36 32.55 2.89 -2.02
C PRO A 36 31.10 2.86 -1.49
N GLU A 37 30.91 2.33 -0.28
CA GLU A 37 29.60 2.16 0.35
C GLU A 37 28.78 3.46 0.36
N GLU A 38 29.38 4.58 0.76
CA GLU A 38 28.73 5.89 0.79
C GLU A 38 28.17 6.33 -0.57
N LEU A 39 28.88 6.00 -1.65
CA LEU A 39 28.42 6.32 -3.01
C LEU A 39 27.29 5.40 -3.46
N VAL A 40 27.37 4.12 -3.12
CA VAL A 40 26.28 3.16 -3.38
C VAL A 40 25.03 3.55 -2.61
N GLU A 41 25.17 3.97 -1.35
CA GLU A 41 24.06 4.45 -0.54
C GLU A 41 23.42 5.70 -1.16
N LEU A 42 24.24 6.68 -1.57
CA LEU A 42 23.77 7.91 -2.20
C LEU A 42 23.03 7.63 -3.52
N ILE A 43 23.53 6.71 -4.34
CA ILE A 43 22.83 6.26 -5.55
C ILE A 43 21.54 5.56 -5.16
N GLY A 44 21.58 4.67 -4.16
CA GLY A 44 20.42 3.96 -3.65
C GLY A 44 19.28 4.89 -3.23
N TRP A 45 19.60 6.01 -2.55
CA TRP A 45 18.64 7.05 -2.19
C TRP A 45 18.05 7.77 -3.40
N ARG A 46 18.85 8.06 -4.43
CA ARG A 46 18.38 8.66 -5.68
C ARG A 46 17.46 7.73 -6.46
N VAL A 47 17.79 6.44 -6.52
CA VAL A 47 16.95 5.42 -7.15
C VAL A 47 15.63 5.30 -6.39
N LEU A 48 15.66 5.28 -5.06
CA LEU A 48 14.44 5.20 -4.23
C LEU A 48 13.51 6.40 -4.41
N ALA A 49 14.07 7.62 -4.55
CA ALA A 49 13.28 8.82 -4.86
C ALA A 49 12.54 8.72 -6.21
N GLY A 50 13.01 7.86 -7.11
CA GLY A 50 12.31 7.49 -8.33
C GLY A 50 11.23 6.45 -8.06
N ASP A 51 11.61 5.24 -7.68
CA ASP A 51 10.68 4.13 -7.48
C ASP A 51 11.20 3.10 -6.45
N LEU A 52 10.30 2.61 -5.59
CA LEU A 52 10.61 1.61 -4.58
C LEU A 52 11.11 0.29 -5.19
N LEU A 53 10.48 -0.21 -6.25
CA LEU A 53 10.85 -1.50 -6.85
C LEU A 53 12.16 -1.39 -7.62
N ASP A 54 12.47 -0.24 -8.20
CA ASP A 54 13.79 0.01 -8.79
C ASP A 54 14.87 0.05 -7.72
N HIS A 55 14.59 0.61 -6.54
CA HIS A 55 15.50 0.51 -5.41
C HIS A 55 15.69 -0.96 -4.98
N VAL A 56 14.62 -1.75 -4.88
CA VAL A 56 14.74 -3.20 -4.57
C VAL A 56 15.58 -3.95 -5.61
N ARG A 57 15.42 -3.64 -6.90
CA ARG A 57 16.23 -4.21 -8.01
C ARG A 57 17.68 -3.76 -7.92
N PHE A 58 17.93 -2.49 -7.61
CA PHE A 58 19.27 -1.94 -7.38
C PHE A 58 19.99 -2.70 -6.26
N ARG A 59 19.30 -2.98 -5.16
CA ARG A 59 19.83 -3.79 -4.05
C ARG A 59 20.11 -5.26 -4.41
N ALA A 60 19.52 -5.76 -5.49
CA ALA A 60 19.67 -7.15 -5.92
C ALA A 60 20.85 -7.38 -6.87
N VAL A 61 21.60 -6.32 -7.25
CA VAL A 61 22.73 -6.41 -8.19
C VAL A 61 23.86 -7.29 -7.64
N CYS A 62 24.31 -7.03 -6.42
CA CYS A 62 25.33 -7.83 -5.74
C CYS A 62 25.23 -7.67 -4.22
N THR A 63 25.96 -8.51 -3.47
CA THR A 63 25.97 -8.50 -1.99
C THR A 63 26.44 -7.17 -1.42
N HIS A 64 27.47 -6.56 -2.02
CA HIS A 64 27.97 -5.24 -1.64
C HIS A 64 26.87 -4.17 -1.72
N TRP A 65 26.18 -4.10 -2.86
CA TRP A 65 25.10 -3.13 -3.06
C TRP A 65 23.90 -3.40 -2.15
N ASN A 66 23.60 -4.66 -1.87
CA ASN A 66 22.55 -5.04 -0.94
C ASN A 66 22.83 -4.54 0.49
N TYR A 67 24.09 -4.65 0.93
CA TYR A 67 24.51 -4.27 2.28
C TYR A 67 24.66 -2.75 2.43
N SER A 68 25.24 -2.07 1.43
CA SER A 68 25.47 -0.61 1.42
C SER A 68 24.21 0.24 1.26
N THR A 69 23.02 -0.34 1.33
CA THR A 69 21.75 0.36 1.11
C THR A 69 20.73 -0.01 2.17
N VAL A 70 19.86 0.95 2.49
CA VAL A 70 18.81 0.75 3.47
C VAL A 70 17.84 -0.34 3.02
N ARG A 71 17.44 -1.20 3.96
CA ARG A 71 16.42 -2.24 3.74
C ARG A 71 15.03 -1.62 3.84
N PRO A 72 14.14 -1.83 2.84
CA PRO A 72 12.76 -1.36 2.92
C PRO A 72 11.93 -2.04 4.01
N ARG A 73 12.12 -3.35 4.21
CA ARG A 73 11.36 -4.14 5.20
C ARG A 73 11.64 -3.68 6.63
N GLY A 74 10.60 -3.57 7.43
CA GLY A 74 10.62 -3.02 8.80
C GLY A 74 10.69 -1.50 8.87
N ARG A 75 10.72 -0.81 7.72
CA ARG A 75 10.77 0.65 7.61
C ARG A 75 9.73 1.20 6.64
N GLY A 76 9.05 0.35 5.88
CA GLY A 76 8.14 0.77 4.80
C GLY A 76 7.01 1.65 5.30
N LEU A 77 6.47 1.36 6.48
CA LEU A 77 5.42 2.20 7.08
C LEU A 77 5.96 3.47 7.73
N LEU A 78 7.17 3.42 8.30
CA LEU A 78 7.72 4.49 9.15
C LEU A 78 8.51 5.55 8.38
N ASP A 79 9.08 5.18 7.23
CA ASP A 79 9.87 6.09 6.40
C ASP A 79 9.14 6.33 5.07
N ALA A 80 8.58 7.54 4.94
CA ALA A 80 7.77 7.96 3.81
C ALA A 80 8.47 7.85 2.45
N ARG A 81 9.80 7.76 2.42
CA ARG A 81 10.57 7.53 1.19
C ARG A 81 10.35 6.13 0.61
N PHE A 82 9.93 5.17 1.44
CA PHE A 82 9.57 3.83 0.96
C PHE A 82 8.10 3.72 0.54
N HIS A 83 7.27 4.74 0.77
CA HIS A 83 5.87 4.70 0.37
C HIS A 83 5.75 4.58 -1.16
N PRO A 84 5.03 3.59 -1.69
CA PRO A 84 4.98 3.31 -3.11
C PRO A 84 3.96 4.22 -3.82
N ARG A 85 4.13 5.55 -3.70
CA ARG A 85 3.18 6.59 -4.15
C ARG A 85 2.80 6.54 -5.63
N ARG A 86 3.63 5.90 -6.46
CA ARG A 86 3.39 5.72 -7.90
C ARG A 86 2.64 4.43 -8.23
N TRP A 87 2.36 3.60 -7.24
CA TRP A 87 1.69 2.32 -7.39
C TRP A 87 0.29 2.41 -6.79
N MET A 88 -0.70 2.08 -7.59
CA MET A 88 -2.09 2.03 -7.16
C MET A 88 -2.55 0.58 -7.15
N MET A 89 -3.34 0.17 -6.16
CA MET A 89 -4.04 -1.12 -6.26
C MET A 89 -5.04 -1.02 -7.40
N LEU A 90 -5.05 -2.00 -8.31
CA LEU A 90 -6.14 -2.16 -9.26
C LEU A 90 -7.24 -3.02 -8.60
N PRO A 91 -8.35 -2.42 -8.16
CA PRO A 91 -9.45 -3.19 -7.61
C PRO A 91 -10.11 -4.04 -8.70
N GLU A 92 -10.66 -5.18 -8.32
CA GLU A 92 -11.36 -6.10 -9.21
C GLU A 92 -12.82 -6.24 -8.75
N GLY A 93 -13.72 -6.59 -9.67
CA GLY A 93 -15.15 -6.74 -9.36
C GLY A 93 -15.80 -5.45 -8.85
N HIS A 94 -15.56 -4.33 -9.53
CA HIS A 94 -16.13 -3.02 -9.17
C HIS A 94 -15.74 -2.53 -7.76
N GLY A 95 -14.48 -2.71 -7.34
CA GLY A 95 -14.06 -2.25 -6.00
C GLY A 95 -14.40 -3.22 -4.87
N LEU A 96 -15.14 -4.30 -5.15
CA LEU A 96 -15.56 -5.26 -4.14
C LEU A 96 -14.42 -6.17 -3.67
N TYR A 97 -13.41 -6.38 -4.53
CA TYR A 97 -12.30 -7.27 -4.20
C TYR A 97 -10.94 -6.61 -4.45
N PRO A 98 -9.99 -6.79 -3.52
CA PRO A 98 -8.60 -6.37 -3.70
C PRO A 98 -7.90 -7.14 -4.84
N GLY A 99 -8.45 -8.28 -5.25
CA GLY A 99 -8.00 -9.03 -6.42
C GLY A 99 -9.06 -10.05 -6.87
N HIS A 100 -9.05 -10.39 -8.16
CA HIS A 100 -9.99 -11.36 -8.72
C HIS A 100 -9.77 -12.74 -8.07
N PRO A 101 -10.82 -13.49 -7.66
CA PRO A 101 -10.68 -14.83 -7.08
C PRO A 101 -9.75 -15.80 -7.84
N HIS A 102 -9.77 -15.76 -9.19
CA HIS A 102 -8.88 -16.56 -10.04
C HIS A 102 -7.38 -16.21 -9.93
N LEU A 103 -7.03 -15.14 -9.22
CA LEU A 103 -5.65 -14.75 -8.97
C LEU A 103 -5.07 -15.41 -7.72
N GLY A 104 -5.86 -16.15 -6.92
CA GLY A 104 -5.34 -16.94 -5.79
C GLY A 104 -4.55 -16.11 -4.79
N GLY A 105 -5.10 -14.98 -4.36
CA GLY A 105 -4.47 -14.06 -3.40
C GLY A 105 -3.45 -13.09 -4.01
N TYR A 106 -3.25 -13.09 -5.33
CA TYR A 106 -2.43 -12.09 -6.00
C TYR A 106 -3.24 -10.84 -6.35
N VAL A 107 -2.72 -9.68 -5.97
CA VAL A 107 -3.25 -8.35 -6.25
C VAL A 107 -2.38 -7.64 -7.28
N ARG A 108 -3.02 -6.85 -8.15
CA ARG A 108 -2.38 -6.12 -9.25
C ARG A 108 -2.10 -4.68 -8.84
N PHE A 109 -0.90 -4.21 -9.15
CA PHE A 109 -0.48 -2.84 -8.92
C PHE A 109 0.11 -2.26 -10.21
N PRO A 110 -0.64 -1.42 -10.96
CA PRO A 110 -0.05 -0.59 -11.99
C PRO A 110 0.77 0.55 -11.40
N ASN A 111 1.89 0.84 -12.05
CA ASN A 111 2.65 2.06 -11.84
C ASN A 111 2.04 3.19 -12.69
N LEU A 112 1.55 4.24 -12.04
CA LEU A 112 0.83 5.34 -12.68
C LEU A 112 1.70 6.20 -13.61
N SER A 113 3.02 6.19 -13.43
CA SER A 113 3.94 6.98 -14.25
C SER A 113 4.48 6.21 -15.46
N THR A 114 4.63 4.88 -15.33
CA THR A 114 5.30 4.05 -16.35
C THR A 114 4.38 3.04 -17.04
N GLY A 115 3.18 2.80 -16.49
CA GLY A 115 2.27 1.76 -16.98
C GLY A 115 2.71 0.33 -16.66
N VAL A 116 3.84 0.14 -15.98
CA VAL A 116 4.30 -1.20 -15.58
C VAL A 116 3.33 -1.82 -14.59
N LEU A 117 2.90 -3.04 -14.85
CA LEU A 117 2.02 -3.80 -13.96
C LEU A 117 2.81 -4.85 -13.19
N VAL A 118 2.65 -4.89 -11.87
CA VAL A 118 3.17 -5.97 -11.02
C VAL A 118 2.06 -6.71 -10.30
N ARG A 119 2.35 -7.95 -9.89
CA ARG A 119 1.46 -8.77 -9.07
C ARG A 119 2.13 -9.09 -7.74
N VAL A 120 1.40 -8.87 -6.65
CA VAL A 120 1.89 -9.11 -5.29
C VAL A 120 0.95 -10.07 -4.60
N TYR A 121 1.51 -11.12 -3.99
CA TYR A 121 0.73 -12.05 -3.18
C TYR A 121 0.44 -11.42 -1.81
N LEU A 122 -0.84 -11.22 -1.50
CA LEU A 122 -1.31 -10.55 -0.28
C LEU A 122 -2.40 -11.42 0.39
N PRO A 123 -2.01 -12.45 1.17
CA PRO A 123 -2.96 -13.42 1.74
C PRO A 123 -3.90 -12.81 2.78
N LEU A 124 -3.61 -11.61 3.28
CA LEU A 124 -4.49 -10.91 4.22
C LEU A 124 -5.89 -10.67 3.64
N PHE A 125 -6.03 -10.61 2.32
CA PHE A 125 -7.29 -10.34 1.66
C PHE A 125 -8.32 -11.47 1.66
N ASP A 126 -7.98 -12.63 2.20
CA ASP A 126 -8.98 -13.70 2.40
C ASP A 126 -10.07 -13.25 3.40
N ASP A 127 -9.69 -12.47 4.42
CA ASP A 127 -10.57 -12.02 5.50
C ASP A 127 -10.65 -10.48 5.63
N HIS A 128 -9.92 -9.71 4.82
CA HIS A 128 -9.86 -8.24 4.93
C HIS A 128 -10.38 -7.51 3.69
N ILE A 129 -11.05 -6.38 3.90
CA ILE A 129 -11.53 -5.46 2.87
C ILE A 129 -10.63 -4.21 2.86
N VAL A 130 -10.42 -3.62 1.69
CA VAL A 130 -9.71 -2.34 1.55
C VAL A 130 -10.69 -1.19 1.83
N LEU A 131 -10.34 -0.33 2.78
CA LEU A 131 -11.08 0.90 3.05
C LEU A 131 -10.60 2.05 2.18
N ASP A 132 -9.28 2.22 2.08
CA ASP A 132 -8.67 3.30 1.30
C ASP A 132 -7.21 2.97 0.96
N SER A 133 -6.64 3.72 0.01
CA SER A 133 -5.23 3.69 -0.37
C SER A 133 -4.58 5.05 -0.16
N VAL A 134 -3.71 5.17 0.85
CA VAL A 134 -3.02 6.42 1.19
C VAL A 134 -1.55 6.32 0.84
N ASP A 135 -1.06 7.18 -0.07
CA ASP A 135 0.34 7.19 -0.51
C ASP A 135 0.87 5.84 -1.04
N GLY A 136 -0.02 4.99 -1.55
CA GLY A 136 0.27 3.62 -2.00
C GLY A 136 0.32 2.58 -0.87
N LEU A 137 0.09 2.99 0.38
CA LEU A 137 -0.22 2.10 1.49
C LEU A 137 -1.70 1.74 1.48
N LEU A 138 -2.05 0.59 2.04
CA LEU A 138 -3.42 0.07 2.03
C LEU A 138 -3.98 0.07 3.43
N LEU A 139 -5.11 0.75 3.62
CA LEU A 139 -5.88 0.69 4.85
C LEU A 139 -6.91 -0.43 4.73
N LEU A 140 -6.84 -1.39 5.63
CA LEU A 140 -7.64 -2.61 5.61
C LEU A 140 -8.53 -2.69 6.84
N ILE A 141 -9.70 -3.28 6.69
CA ILE A 141 -10.57 -3.70 7.77
C ILE A 141 -10.76 -5.21 7.74
N LEU A 142 -10.66 -5.86 8.91
CA LEU A 142 -11.03 -7.25 9.06
C LEU A 142 -12.55 -7.38 8.87
N HIS A 143 -12.97 -8.27 7.98
CA HIS A 143 -14.37 -8.56 7.66
C HIS A 143 -14.71 -10.02 8.00
N ARG A 144 -14.40 -10.43 9.24
CA ARG A 144 -14.63 -11.78 9.72
C ARG A 144 -15.18 -11.74 11.14
N ASP A 145 -16.16 -12.60 11.45
CA ASP A 145 -16.67 -12.82 12.82
C ASP A 145 -17.10 -11.54 13.56
N HIS A 146 -17.63 -10.54 12.83
CA HIS A 146 -17.97 -9.20 13.33
C HIS A 146 -16.80 -8.39 13.89
N ALA A 147 -15.57 -8.85 13.69
CA ALA A 147 -14.38 -8.08 13.99
C ALA A 147 -14.28 -6.86 13.06
N THR A 148 -13.63 -5.80 13.53
CA THR A 148 -13.49 -4.54 12.80
C THR A 148 -12.09 -3.96 12.94
N ASP A 149 -11.11 -4.83 13.18
CA ASP A 149 -9.71 -4.47 13.32
C ASP A 149 -9.21 -3.75 12.07
N ILE A 150 -8.56 -2.62 12.29
CA ILE A 150 -8.02 -1.79 11.22
C ILE A 150 -6.52 -2.06 11.12
N ARG A 151 -6.02 -2.22 9.89
CA ARG A 151 -4.60 -2.45 9.61
C ARG A 151 -4.13 -1.54 8.50
N LEU A 152 -2.98 -0.91 8.71
CA LEU A 152 -2.24 -0.25 7.65
C LEU A 152 -1.18 -1.21 7.11
N LEU A 153 -1.25 -1.52 5.82
CA LEU A 153 -0.37 -2.47 5.15
C LEU A 153 0.49 -1.77 4.10
N HIS A 154 1.78 -2.05 4.13
CA HIS A 154 2.67 -1.75 3.01
C HIS A 154 2.70 -2.93 2.03
N PRO A 155 2.12 -2.81 0.82
CA PRO A 155 1.90 -3.96 -0.07
C PRO A 155 3.20 -4.65 -0.52
N PHE A 156 4.28 -3.90 -0.76
CA PHE A 156 5.53 -4.50 -1.27
C PHE A 156 6.51 -5.00 -0.19
N THR A 157 6.53 -4.41 1.00
CA THR A 157 7.41 -4.84 2.09
C THR A 157 6.75 -5.89 2.98
N GLY A 158 5.42 -5.87 3.07
CA GLY A 158 4.64 -6.69 4.00
C GLY A 158 4.61 -6.14 5.42
N ASP A 159 5.07 -4.90 5.63
CA ASP A 159 5.00 -4.25 6.93
C ASP A 159 3.55 -3.92 7.27
N ILE A 160 3.15 -4.17 8.53
CA ILE A 160 1.78 -3.99 9.02
C ILE A 160 1.82 -3.15 10.31
N ALA A 161 0.92 -2.18 10.43
CA ALA A 161 0.61 -1.51 11.68
C ALA A 161 -0.85 -1.80 12.04
N GLU A 162 -1.06 -2.26 13.27
CA GLU A 162 -2.39 -2.53 13.81
C GLU A 162 -2.94 -1.26 14.47
N LEU A 163 -4.21 -0.99 14.21
CA LEU A 163 -4.96 0.13 14.73
C LEU A 163 -6.15 -0.38 15.55
N PRO A 164 -6.72 0.47 16.43
CA PRO A 164 -7.92 0.11 17.18
C PRO A 164 -9.05 -0.36 16.28
N PRO A 165 -9.91 -1.28 16.75
CA PRO A 165 -11.05 -1.73 15.98
C PRO A 165 -12.03 -0.57 15.76
N LEU A 166 -12.63 -0.53 14.57
CA LEU A 166 -13.62 0.49 14.20
C LEU A 166 -14.83 0.47 15.12
N SER A 167 -15.13 -0.68 15.73
CA SER A 167 -16.18 -0.82 16.74
C SER A 167 -16.03 0.14 17.92
N SER A 168 -14.81 0.58 18.25
CA SER A 168 -14.58 1.58 19.30
C SER A 168 -15.11 2.99 18.94
N LEU A 169 -15.44 3.24 17.68
CA LEU A 169 -16.17 4.43 17.25
C LEU A 169 -17.67 4.33 17.49
N LEU A 170 -18.26 3.13 17.42
CA LEU A 170 -19.72 2.95 17.43
C LEU A 170 -20.41 3.63 18.63
N PRO A 171 -19.93 3.47 19.89
CA PRO A 171 -20.57 4.11 21.04
C PRO A 171 -20.48 5.64 21.02
N GLN A 172 -19.47 6.20 20.34
CA GLN A 172 -19.29 7.65 20.21
C GLN A 172 -20.22 8.27 19.15
N MET A 173 -20.92 7.44 18.38
CA MET A 173 -21.72 7.85 17.22
C MET A 173 -23.24 7.66 17.46
N GLU A 174 -23.64 7.36 18.70
CA GLU A 174 -24.95 6.78 19.08
C GLU A 174 -26.23 7.55 18.71
N PRO A 175 -26.27 8.85 18.34
CA PRO A 175 -27.51 9.42 17.79
C PRO A 175 -27.77 9.03 16.32
N HIS A 176 -26.73 8.67 15.55
CA HIS A 176 -26.80 8.56 14.08
C HIS A 176 -26.86 7.10 13.57
N TYR A 177 -26.67 6.12 14.46
CA TYR A 177 -26.46 4.71 14.10
C TYR A 177 -27.70 3.82 14.05
N ARG A 178 -28.87 4.33 14.51
CA ARG A 178 -30.04 3.47 14.77
C ARG A 178 -30.64 2.82 13.51
N ASN A 179 -30.23 3.23 12.30
CA ASN A 179 -30.80 2.81 11.02
C ASN A 179 -29.82 2.17 10.02
N MET A 180 -28.55 1.93 10.37
CA MET A 180 -27.61 1.32 9.41
C MET A 180 -27.69 -0.20 9.45
N THR A 181 -28.61 -0.75 8.65
CA THR A 181 -28.63 -2.18 8.30
C THR A 181 -27.47 -2.56 7.37
N ASP A 182 -26.83 -1.59 6.71
CA ASP A 182 -25.74 -1.81 5.75
C ASP A 182 -24.41 -1.21 6.22
N PHE A 183 -23.62 -2.02 6.93
CA PHE A 183 -22.21 -1.71 7.24
C PHE A 183 -21.39 -1.46 5.96
N SER A 184 -21.78 -2.04 4.83
CA SER A 184 -21.20 -1.80 3.50
C SER A 184 -21.29 -0.33 3.05
N VAL A 185 -22.42 0.34 3.30
CA VAL A 185 -22.63 1.76 2.95
C VAL A 185 -21.73 2.66 3.79
N PHE A 186 -21.44 2.27 5.03
CA PHE A 186 -20.47 2.97 5.88
C PHE A 186 -19.08 2.99 5.27
N LEU A 187 -18.61 1.81 4.84
CA LEU A 187 -17.24 1.61 4.38
C LEU A 187 -17.00 2.28 3.02
N GLY A 188 -18.05 2.43 2.20
CA GLY A 188 -17.98 3.08 0.87
C GLY A 188 -17.72 4.58 0.89
N GLY A 189 -17.77 5.23 2.07
CA GLY A 189 -17.55 6.67 2.24
C GLY A 189 -16.36 7.03 3.13
N VAL A 190 -15.39 6.12 3.27
CA VAL A 190 -14.21 6.32 4.12
C VAL A 190 -13.03 6.82 3.28
N CYS A 191 -12.44 7.94 3.67
CA CYS A 191 -11.13 8.37 3.19
C CYS A 191 -10.16 8.42 4.36
N ALA A 192 -8.89 8.15 4.11
CA ALA A 192 -7.86 8.11 5.13
C ALA A 192 -6.71 9.09 4.84
N ALA A 193 -6.06 9.52 5.92
CA ALA A 193 -4.78 10.20 5.88
C ALA A 193 -3.85 9.57 6.92
N VAL A 194 -2.56 9.50 6.60
CA VAL A 194 -1.56 8.87 7.45
C VAL A 194 -0.45 9.88 7.75
N THR A 195 -0.09 10.02 9.01
CA THR A 195 1.07 10.80 9.45
C THR A 195 1.97 9.94 10.33
N ILE A 196 3.26 10.22 10.31
CA ILE A 196 4.27 9.51 11.11
C ILE A 196 5.03 10.55 11.92
N SER A 197 5.07 10.39 13.23
CA SER A 197 5.82 11.29 14.11
C SER A 197 7.33 11.00 14.09
N ASP A 198 8.14 11.94 14.57
CA ASP A 198 9.60 11.74 14.72
C ASP A 198 9.93 10.55 15.66
N ALA A 199 9.01 10.19 16.55
CA ALA A 199 9.13 9.03 17.43
C ALA A 199 8.72 7.70 16.75
N GLY A 200 8.31 7.74 15.48
CA GLY A 200 7.85 6.57 14.72
C GLY A 200 6.42 6.13 15.05
N ALA A 201 5.61 7.00 15.67
CA ALA A 201 4.20 6.70 15.90
C ALA A 201 3.40 6.97 14.62
N ILE A 202 2.64 5.98 14.15
CA ILE A 202 1.80 6.09 12.95
C ILE A 202 0.42 6.54 13.40
N THR A 203 -0.05 7.69 12.94
CA THR A 203 -1.40 8.19 13.19
C THR A 203 -2.21 8.11 11.91
N VAL A 204 -3.36 7.45 11.98
CA VAL A 204 -4.33 7.38 10.88
C VAL A 204 -5.52 8.25 11.24
N MET A 205 -5.92 9.10 10.30
CA MET A 205 -7.16 9.86 10.35
C MET A 205 -8.13 9.26 9.33
N LEU A 206 -9.39 9.13 9.71
CA LEU A 206 -10.49 8.70 8.85
C LEU A 206 -11.48 9.84 8.71
N ALA A 207 -11.76 10.25 7.47
CA ALA A 207 -12.95 11.02 7.15
C ALA A 207 -14.08 10.03 6.85
N LEU A 208 -15.15 10.10 7.63
CA LEU A 208 -16.30 9.20 7.55
C LEU A 208 -17.48 9.98 6.97
N ASP A 209 -17.70 9.90 5.66
CA ASP A 209 -18.67 10.77 4.98
C ASP A 209 -20.12 10.50 5.43
N ALA A 210 -20.48 9.22 5.62
CA ALA A 210 -21.83 8.80 6.04
C ALA A 210 -22.31 9.50 7.32
N ILE A 211 -21.38 9.85 8.20
CA ILE A 211 -21.66 10.50 9.50
C ILE A 211 -21.03 11.89 9.60
N ARG A 212 -20.37 12.38 8.54
CA ARG A 212 -19.80 13.73 8.43
C ARG A 212 -18.82 14.11 9.56
N HIS A 213 -18.08 13.16 10.13
CA HIS A 213 -17.02 13.44 11.12
C HIS A 213 -15.67 12.86 10.72
N VAL A 214 -14.62 13.39 11.33
CA VAL A 214 -13.28 12.82 11.29
C VAL A 214 -13.04 12.01 12.57
N ALA A 215 -12.37 10.89 12.44
CA ALA A 215 -11.83 10.12 13.56
C ALA A 215 -10.31 9.98 13.40
N HIS A 216 -9.57 9.82 14.48
CA HIS A 216 -8.16 9.49 14.40
C HIS A 216 -7.74 8.49 15.48
N ALA A 217 -6.72 7.70 15.15
CA ALA A 217 -6.09 6.76 16.06
C ALA A 217 -4.60 6.66 15.75
N THR A 218 -3.82 6.37 16.78
CA THR A 218 -2.39 6.14 16.68
C THR A 218 -2.13 4.65 16.84
N ALA A 219 -1.33 4.07 15.93
CA ALA A 219 -0.79 2.73 16.07
C ALA A 219 0.25 2.74 17.20
N ALA A 220 -0.23 2.56 18.43
CA ALA A 220 0.58 2.40 19.63
C ALA A 220 -0.17 1.50 20.62
N HIS A 221 0.58 0.72 21.38
CA HIS A 221 0.11 -0.44 22.16
C HIS A 221 -0.92 -0.13 23.29
N ARG A 222 -1.31 1.13 23.52
CA ARG A 222 -2.13 1.52 24.69
C ARG A 222 -3.45 2.22 24.40
N ASP A 223 -3.57 2.94 23.28
CA ASP A 223 -4.83 3.61 22.95
C ASP A 223 -5.67 2.68 22.08
N GLN A 224 -6.49 1.86 22.73
CA GLN A 224 -7.40 0.88 22.10
C GLN A 224 -8.67 1.53 21.55
N ARG A 225 -8.67 2.84 21.29
CA ARG A 225 -9.86 3.54 20.79
C ARG A 225 -9.56 4.62 19.78
N TRP A 226 -10.43 4.73 18.79
CA TRP A 226 -10.51 5.90 17.94
C TRP A 226 -11.06 7.10 18.72
N THR A 227 -10.57 8.29 18.39
CA THR A 227 -11.08 9.55 18.93
C THR A 227 -11.83 10.31 17.83
N VAL A 228 -13.13 10.55 18.03
CA VAL A 228 -13.93 11.38 17.12
C VAL A 228 -13.54 12.85 17.30
N GLY A 229 -13.22 13.50 16.18
CA GLY A 229 -12.87 14.91 16.10
C GLY A 229 -13.98 15.76 15.49
N ALA A 230 -13.57 16.84 14.84
CA ALA A 230 -14.48 17.84 14.28
C ALA A 230 -15.33 17.30 13.10
N PRO A 231 -16.45 17.97 12.78
CA PRO A 231 -17.23 17.70 11.57
C PRO A 231 -16.40 17.93 10.30
N ILE A 232 -16.59 17.07 9.29
CA ILE A 232 -15.86 17.12 8.01
C ILE A 232 -15.93 18.51 7.36
N LEU A 233 -17.08 19.19 7.39
CA LEU A 233 -17.25 20.52 6.82
C LEU A 233 -16.36 21.60 7.46
N ALA A 234 -16.04 21.47 8.74
CA ALA A 234 -15.11 22.36 9.43
C ALA A 234 -13.64 22.02 9.12
N SER A 235 -13.38 20.81 8.63
CA SER A 235 -12.03 20.27 8.40
C SER A 235 -11.63 20.21 6.92
N ILE A 236 -12.56 20.21 5.96
CA ILE A 236 -12.23 20.24 4.51
C ILE A 236 -11.38 21.47 4.15
N ASN A 237 -11.62 22.62 4.79
CA ASN A 237 -10.85 23.85 4.55
C ASN A 237 -9.41 23.79 5.11
N SER A 238 -9.06 22.82 5.94
CA SER A 238 -7.73 22.68 6.56
C SER A 238 -7.00 21.37 6.25
N ILE A 239 -7.71 20.30 5.88
CA ILE A 239 -7.15 18.95 5.71
C ILE A 239 -6.58 18.73 4.29
N PHE A 240 -7.09 19.39 3.25
CA PHE A 240 -6.66 19.14 1.86
C PHE A 240 -6.29 20.42 1.07
N PRO A 241 -5.22 21.15 1.41
CA PRO A 241 -4.68 22.15 0.50
C PRO A 241 -4.01 21.44 -0.70
N GLY A 242 -4.70 21.40 -1.84
CA GLY A 242 -4.10 20.99 -3.13
C GLY A 242 -4.27 19.51 -3.53
N GLN A 243 -5.12 18.73 -2.86
CA GLN A 243 -5.50 17.39 -3.33
C GLN A 243 -6.94 17.37 -3.86
N THR A 244 -7.12 16.91 -5.09
CA THR A 244 -8.44 16.62 -5.66
C THR A 244 -8.93 15.31 -5.06
N VAL A 245 -9.88 15.39 -4.12
CA VAL A 245 -10.55 14.20 -3.58
C VAL A 245 -11.55 13.71 -4.63
N TYR A 246 -11.16 12.68 -5.38
CA TYR A 246 -12.12 11.89 -6.13
C TYR A 246 -12.72 10.86 -5.17
N SER A 247 -13.88 11.19 -4.59
CA SER A 247 -14.82 10.14 -4.22
C SER A 247 -15.19 9.46 -5.54
N VAL A 248 -14.70 8.24 -5.73
CA VAL A 248 -15.32 7.34 -6.70
C VAL A 248 -16.48 6.74 -5.93
N PRO A 249 -17.73 7.19 -6.12
CA PRO A 249 -18.86 6.41 -5.64
C PRO A 249 -18.72 5.05 -6.30
N LEU A 250 -18.54 4.01 -5.50
CA LEU A 250 -18.87 2.67 -5.92
C LEU A 250 -20.37 2.72 -6.20
N LEU A 251 -20.72 2.98 -7.46
CA LEU A 251 -22.08 2.90 -7.95
C LEU A 251 -22.51 1.45 -7.70
N CYS A 252 -23.26 1.22 -6.62
CA CYS A 252 -24.14 0.06 -6.53
C CYS A 252 -25.07 0.14 -7.73
N GLY A 253 -24.73 -0.60 -8.78
CA GLY A 253 -25.66 -0.86 -9.87
C GLY A 253 -26.78 -1.72 -9.30
N GLU A 254 -27.94 -1.09 -9.06
CA GLU A 254 -29.19 -1.83 -8.97
C GLU A 254 -29.46 -2.46 -10.34
N GLU A 255 -29.13 -3.73 -10.52
CA GLU A 255 -29.75 -4.53 -11.57
C GLU A 255 -30.41 -5.77 -10.96
N HIS A 256 -31.74 -5.67 -10.89
CA HIS A 256 -32.66 -6.79 -10.73
C HIS A 256 -32.29 -7.90 -11.73
N CYS A 257 -31.66 -8.97 -11.25
CA CYS A 257 -31.53 -10.20 -12.02
C CYS A 257 -32.92 -10.82 -12.17
N THR A 258 -33.58 -10.55 -13.30
CA THR A 258 -34.72 -11.34 -13.75
C THR A 258 -34.18 -12.60 -14.42
N HIS A 259 -34.46 -13.76 -13.82
CA HIS A 259 -34.17 -15.06 -14.42
C HIS A 259 -35.00 -15.27 -15.70
N PRO A 260 -34.46 -15.87 -16.76
CA PRO A 260 -35.29 -16.33 -17.88
C PRO A 260 -36.03 -17.62 -17.47
N PRO A 261 -37.27 -17.84 -17.95
CA PRO A 261 -37.96 -19.10 -17.74
C PRO A 261 -37.39 -20.19 -18.66
N ASP A 262 -37.49 -21.43 -18.17
CA ASP A 262 -37.07 -22.69 -18.82
C ASP A 262 -37.64 -22.90 -20.23
#